data_AF-A0A1H0KV11-F1
#
_entry.id   AF-A0A1H0KV11-F1
#
_cell.length_a   1.000
_cell.length_b   1.000
_cell.length_c   1.000
_cell.angle_alpha   90.00
_cell.angle_beta   90.00
_cell.angle_gamma   90.00
#
_symmetry.space_group_name_H-M   'P 1'
#
loop_
_entity.id
_entity.type
_entity.pdbx_description
1 polymer ?
#
loop_
_entity_poly.entity_id
_entity_poly.type
_entity_poly.pdbx_seq_one_letter_code
_entity_poly.pdbx_strand_id
1 'polypeptide(L)'
;MLSLKLPNPFRRSNVDSLRDRAANLQADLARIAQPNATQVTAPAPDAAQPSDLVHACNQAMVDWNTIQPRSRAEDWGDEQLDEALDAYGAVFRRAINEPARDVAELQAKARLLLHDLEAHNTTDREESTLTDDVRLTRVILREVAALHNTAALTDLTDWRDPPLGFMAFPAIDPQGFVIIREGLRMELERLHRIALAEYARKVGPDATEATRARVHRELRLDAFEAVAPNGDAEILALGLALDEAHARWRAATPAYWAAQDHVRQACERAKARGGSAHAASIAAWNAPGIAEANDTFDAIGAELERISKAIWRTPARTPLGLAVKARATLVMVFVSGQYERDSHLGEGEDLTEQATRALIEACCMLAGVDWKGQPLGEDAAEGPPRPVVPPVRAWAIEQAAKVNLSGLDILQLHNLYGLFAGAADTWSAATCVPWARQSPESPFHTLTAGGETVEREEQRAAEVRDRIVAEIRTKIPTGSLEHGWRLEILIRHEMLCEGSLQHAPDLRAEIAKAWGG
;
A
#
# COMPACT_ATOMS: atom_id res chain seq x y z
N MET A 1 -81.96 -31.09 16.92
CA MET A 1 -81.07 -29.93 17.14
C MET A 1 -79.80 -30.44 17.81
N LEU A 2 -78.69 -30.52 17.06
CA LEU A 2 -77.39 -31.00 17.55
C LEU A 2 -76.56 -29.81 18.05
N SER A 3 -76.20 -29.84 19.33
CA SER A 3 -75.40 -28.80 20.00
C SER A 3 -73.91 -29.04 19.76
N LEU A 4 -73.30 -28.24 18.87
CA LEU A 4 -71.85 -28.19 18.68
C LEU A 4 -71.18 -27.52 19.90
N LYS A 5 -70.40 -28.29 20.67
CA LYS A 5 -69.49 -27.77 21.70
C LYS A 5 -68.16 -27.43 21.06
N LEU A 6 -67.84 -26.14 20.95
CA LEU A 6 -66.50 -25.66 20.59
C LEU A 6 -65.53 -25.88 21.77
N PRO A 7 -64.31 -26.43 21.54
CA PRO A 7 -63.31 -26.58 22.58
C PRO A 7 -62.72 -25.22 22.97
N ASN A 8 -62.53 -25.04 24.29
CA ASN A 8 -62.03 -23.84 24.93
C ASN A 8 -60.55 -23.59 24.52
N PRO A 9 -60.22 -22.47 23.83
CA PRO A 9 -58.87 -22.19 23.33
C PRO A 9 -57.86 -21.81 24.42
N PHE A 10 -58.25 -21.81 25.70
CA PHE A 10 -57.40 -21.44 26.83
C PHE A 10 -56.96 -22.61 27.72
N ARG A 11 -56.95 -23.86 27.20
CA ARG A 11 -56.21 -24.93 27.87
C ARG A 11 -54.72 -24.62 27.80
N ARG A 12 -54.20 -24.06 28.90
CA ARG A 12 -52.77 -23.96 29.18
C ARG A 12 -52.18 -25.37 29.11
N SER A 13 -51.49 -25.67 28.03
CA SER A 13 -50.54 -26.78 27.99
C SER A 13 -49.50 -26.55 29.09
N ASN A 14 -48.93 -27.65 29.62
CA ASN A 14 -47.77 -27.63 30.52
C ASN A 14 -46.59 -26.98 29.78
N VAL A 15 -46.58 -25.65 29.70
CA VAL A 15 -45.42 -24.89 29.27
C VAL A 15 -44.53 -24.76 30.49
N ASP A 16 -43.33 -25.33 30.40
CA ASP A 16 -42.27 -25.19 31.40
C ASP A 16 -42.23 -23.75 31.93
N SER A 17 -42.15 -23.61 33.25
CA SER A 17 -42.19 -22.29 33.86
C SER A 17 -41.02 -21.45 33.34
N LEU A 18 -41.15 -20.12 33.36
CA LEU A 18 -40.04 -19.22 33.00
C LEU A 18 -38.75 -19.53 33.80
N ARG A 19 -38.91 -20.10 35.00
CA ARG A 19 -37.81 -20.56 35.85
C ARG A 19 -37.13 -21.81 35.28
N ASP A 20 -37.90 -22.77 34.77
CA ASP A 20 -37.38 -23.99 34.14
C ASP A 20 -36.69 -23.66 32.81
N ARG A 21 -37.23 -22.70 32.06
CA ARG A 21 -36.58 -22.18 30.84
C ARG A 21 -35.28 -21.47 31.14
N ALA A 22 -35.23 -20.64 32.19
CA ALA A 22 -33.99 -19.98 32.62
C ALA A 22 -32.94 -20.99 33.12
N ALA A 23 -33.37 -22.01 33.86
CA ALA A 23 -32.48 -23.08 34.33
C ALA A 23 -31.93 -23.93 33.18
N ASN A 24 -32.75 -24.26 32.18
CA ASN A 24 -32.30 -24.98 30.98
C ASN A 24 -31.33 -24.14 30.15
N LEU A 25 -31.62 -22.84 29.97
CA LEU A 25 -30.71 -21.93 29.26
C LEU A 25 -29.36 -21.82 29.98
N GLN A 26 -29.37 -21.75 31.31
CA GLN A 26 -28.14 -21.69 32.12
C GLN A 26 -27.36 -23.01 32.07
N ALA A 27 -28.05 -24.16 32.02
CA ALA A 27 -27.43 -25.47 31.86
C ALA A 27 -26.89 -25.73 30.45
N ASP A 28 -27.50 -25.13 29.43
CA ASP A 28 -27.02 -25.17 28.04
C ASP A 28 -25.79 -24.25 27.87
N LEU A 29 -25.83 -23.04 28.44
CA LEU A 29 -24.67 -22.14 28.47
C LEU A 29 -23.49 -22.73 29.25
N ALA A 30 -23.73 -23.44 30.34
CA ALA A 30 -22.68 -24.13 31.08
C ALA A 30 -22.08 -25.32 30.30
N ARG A 31 -22.86 -25.98 29.43
CA ARG A 31 -22.37 -27.02 28.52
C ARG A 31 -21.55 -26.45 27.37
N ILE A 32 -21.90 -25.26 26.87
CA ILE A 32 -21.14 -24.55 25.85
C ILE A 32 -19.83 -23.96 26.42
N ALA A 33 -19.85 -23.53 27.69
CA ALA A 33 -18.69 -22.97 28.38
C ALA A 33 -17.71 -24.02 28.95
N GLN A 34 -18.06 -25.31 28.96
CA GLN A 34 -17.09 -26.36 29.28
C GLN A 34 -16.17 -26.59 28.07
N PRO A 35 -14.85 -26.45 28.23
CA PRO A 35 -13.92 -26.72 27.15
C PRO A 35 -13.93 -28.22 26.87
N ASN A 36 -14.58 -28.64 25.79
CA ASN A 36 -14.34 -29.96 25.22
C ASN A 36 -12.86 -30.00 24.81
N ALA A 37 -12.08 -30.79 25.55
CA ALA A 37 -10.64 -30.98 25.41
C ALA A 37 -10.24 -31.79 24.15
N THR A 38 -10.94 -31.56 23.04
CA THR A 38 -10.55 -32.00 21.71
C THR A 38 -10.50 -30.75 20.83
N GLN A 39 -9.55 -29.87 21.14
CA GLN A 39 -9.14 -28.81 20.22
C GLN A 39 -8.59 -29.52 18.97
N VAL A 40 -9.42 -29.63 17.94
CA VAL A 40 -8.92 -29.75 16.57
C VAL A 40 -8.23 -28.42 16.32
N THR A 41 -6.90 -28.39 16.46
CA THR A 41 -6.08 -27.30 15.95
C THR A 41 -6.41 -27.15 14.47
N ALA A 42 -7.20 -26.13 14.13
CA ALA A 42 -7.29 -25.66 12.77
C ALA A 42 -5.84 -25.41 12.31
N PRO A 43 -5.42 -25.90 11.13
CA PRO A 43 -4.10 -25.57 10.61
C PRO A 43 -3.98 -24.06 10.63
N ALA A 44 -2.89 -23.57 11.25
CA ALA A 44 -2.59 -22.15 11.27
C ALA A 44 -2.72 -21.63 9.82
N PRO A 45 -3.41 -20.50 9.58
CA PRO A 45 -3.49 -19.95 8.24
C PRO A 45 -2.07 -19.78 7.71
N ASP A 46 -1.81 -20.33 6.52
CA ASP A 46 -0.53 -20.18 5.84
C ASP A 46 -0.19 -18.70 5.83
N ALA A 47 0.88 -18.32 6.54
CA ALA A 47 1.38 -16.97 6.55
C ALA A 47 1.51 -16.52 5.10
N ALA A 48 0.85 -15.41 4.73
CA ALA A 48 0.84 -14.90 3.37
C ALA A 48 2.26 -14.98 2.81
N GLN A 49 2.45 -15.83 1.79
CA GLN A 49 3.79 -16.11 1.30
C GLN A 49 4.40 -14.78 0.86
N PRO A 50 5.62 -14.44 1.33
CA PRO A 50 6.28 -13.24 0.90
C PRO A 50 6.40 -13.25 -0.62
N SER A 51 6.27 -12.08 -1.25
CA SER A 51 6.46 -11.95 -2.69
C SER A 51 7.78 -12.60 -3.12
N ASP A 52 7.77 -13.26 -4.27
CA ASP A 52 8.95 -13.87 -4.87
C ASP A 52 10.13 -12.89 -4.97
N LEU A 53 9.86 -11.61 -5.25
CA LEU A 53 10.89 -10.56 -5.29
C LEU A 53 11.48 -10.28 -3.90
N VAL A 54 10.65 -10.26 -2.85
CA VAL A 54 11.12 -10.12 -1.46
C VAL A 54 12.01 -11.29 -1.09
N HIS A 55 11.62 -12.51 -1.45
CA HIS A 55 12.42 -13.71 -1.20
C HIS A 55 13.77 -13.64 -1.92
N ALA A 56 13.77 -13.32 -3.23
CA ALA A 56 14.97 -13.20 -4.03
C ALA A 56 15.96 -12.15 -3.47
N CYS A 57 15.46 -10.96 -3.11
CA CYS A 57 16.31 -9.90 -2.53
C CYS A 57 16.93 -10.32 -1.19
N ASN A 58 16.15 -10.96 -0.31
CA ASN A 58 16.66 -11.44 0.97
C ASN A 58 17.70 -12.55 0.78
N GLN A 59 17.46 -13.47 -0.16
CA GLN A 59 18.39 -14.56 -0.46
C GLN A 59 19.70 -14.02 -1.02
N ALA A 60 19.66 -13.05 -1.96
CA ALA A 60 20.87 -12.45 -2.53
C ALA A 60 21.79 -11.81 -1.47
N MET A 61 21.23 -11.16 -0.43
CA MET A 61 22.03 -10.63 0.68
C MET A 61 22.69 -11.75 1.51
N VAL A 62 21.99 -12.86 1.74
CA VAL A 62 22.54 -14.04 2.43
C VAL A 62 23.67 -14.65 1.60
N ASP A 63 23.46 -14.79 0.30
CA ASP A 63 24.45 -15.33 -0.64
C ASP A 63 25.68 -14.45 -0.67
N TRP A 64 25.53 -13.11 -0.76
CA TRP A 64 26.66 -12.18 -0.75
C TRP A 64 27.51 -12.25 0.52
N ASN A 65 26.89 -12.42 1.70
CA ASN A 65 27.62 -12.64 2.95
C ASN A 65 28.44 -13.95 2.95
N THR A 66 28.14 -14.88 2.03
CA THR A 66 28.92 -16.10 1.79
C THR A 66 29.98 -15.87 0.70
N ILE A 67 29.63 -15.16 -0.38
CA ILE A 67 30.53 -14.85 -1.51
C ILE A 67 31.73 -14.03 -1.03
N GLN A 68 31.50 -12.93 -0.30
CA GLN A 68 32.55 -11.94 -0.02
C GLN A 68 33.72 -12.52 0.81
N PRO A 69 33.51 -13.23 1.94
CA PRO A 69 34.63 -13.79 2.70
C PRO A 69 35.41 -14.84 1.92
N ARG A 70 34.72 -15.66 1.11
CA ARG A 70 35.34 -16.72 0.31
C ARG A 70 36.13 -16.18 -0.87
N SER A 71 35.59 -15.15 -1.54
CA SER A 71 36.31 -14.41 -2.58
C SER A 71 37.59 -13.78 -2.03
N ARG A 72 37.54 -13.14 -0.86
CA ARG A 72 38.73 -12.57 -0.20
C ARG A 72 39.75 -13.61 0.25
N ALA A 73 39.28 -14.80 0.61
CA ALA A 73 40.15 -15.93 0.98
C ALA A 73 40.73 -16.65 -0.24
N GLU A 74 40.29 -16.31 -1.47
CA GLU A 74 40.62 -17.03 -2.71
C GLU A 74 40.24 -18.53 -2.65
N ASP A 75 39.23 -18.87 -1.85
CA ASP A 75 38.75 -20.26 -1.64
C ASP A 75 37.84 -20.75 -2.78
N TRP A 76 37.50 -19.87 -3.72
CA TRP A 76 36.68 -20.15 -4.90
C TRP A 76 37.51 -20.00 -6.16
N GLY A 77 37.30 -20.91 -7.13
CA GLY A 77 37.81 -20.72 -8.47
C GLY A 77 37.05 -19.60 -9.20
N ASP A 78 37.70 -18.97 -10.18
CA ASP A 78 37.14 -17.85 -10.96
C ASP A 78 35.74 -18.17 -11.51
N GLU A 79 35.54 -19.36 -12.09
CA GLU A 79 34.22 -19.77 -12.62
C GLU A 79 33.11 -19.80 -11.55
N GLN A 80 33.43 -20.25 -10.32
CA GLN A 80 32.45 -20.29 -9.23
C GLN A 80 32.14 -18.90 -8.69
N LEU A 81 33.16 -18.03 -8.65
CA LEU A 81 32.98 -16.65 -8.24
C LEU A 81 32.14 -15.91 -9.29
N ASP A 82 32.43 -16.07 -10.57
CA ASP A 82 31.70 -15.46 -11.67
C ASP A 82 30.23 -15.90 -11.67
N GLU A 83 29.94 -17.20 -11.55
CA GLU A 83 28.56 -17.71 -11.50
C GLU A 83 27.77 -17.11 -10.32
N ALA A 84 28.41 -17.02 -9.14
CA ALA A 84 27.77 -16.45 -7.96
C ALA A 84 27.55 -14.93 -8.07
N LEU A 85 28.51 -14.20 -8.63
CA LEU A 85 28.38 -12.77 -8.91
C LEU A 85 27.31 -12.49 -9.97
N ASP A 86 27.20 -13.33 -11.00
CA ASP A 86 26.16 -13.25 -12.02
C ASP A 86 24.76 -13.49 -11.43
N ALA A 87 24.62 -14.48 -10.54
CA ALA A 87 23.37 -14.75 -9.84
C ALA A 87 22.95 -13.57 -8.94
N TYR A 88 23.88 -13.00 -8.17
CA TYR A 88 23.64 -11.81 -7.37
C TYR A 88 23.26 -10.61 -8.25
N GLY A 89 24.02 -10.35 -9.33
CA GLY A 89 23.74 -9.30 -10.29
C GLY A 89 22.41 -9.46 -11.02
N ALA A 90 21.95 -10.70 -11.27
CA ALA A 90 20.64 -10.97 -11.84
C ALA A 90 19.50 -10.55 -10.91
N VAL A 91 19.60 -10.81 -9.60
CA VAL A 91 18.62 -10.33 -8.61
C VAL A 91 18.62 -8.81 -8.54
N PHE A 92 19.78 -8.18 -8.62
CA PHE A 92 19.91 -6.72 -8.62
C PHE A 92 19.23 -6.08 -9.85
N ARG A 93 19.52 -6.60 -11.06
CA ARG A 93 18.85 -6.19 -12.31
C ARG A 93 17.35 -6.40 -12.24
N ARG A 94 16.89 -7.50 -11.64
CA ARG A 94 15.47 -7.77 -11.43
C ARG A 94 14.82 -6.76 -10.48
N ALA A 95 15.48 -6.44 -9.35
CA ALA A 95 15.03 -5.44 -8.40
C ALA A 95 14.95 -4.03 -9.00
N ILE A 96 15.83 -3.69 -9.95
CA ILE A 96 15.79 -2.44 -10.73
C ILE A 96 14.57 -2.43 -11.67
N ASN A 97 14.38 -3.51 -12.44
CA ASN A 97 13.42 -3.54 -13.55
C ASN A 97 11.96 -3.80 -13.13
N GLU A 98 11.71 -4.56 -12.07
CA GLU A 98 10.35 -4.86 -11.61
C GLU A 98 9.86 -3.75 -10.66
N PRO A 99 8.76 -3.03 -10.90
CA PRO A 99 8.27 -2.02 -9.96
C PRO A 99 7.82 -2.68 -8.63
N ALA A 100 8.05 -1.99 -7.50
CA ALA A 100 7.59 -2.48 -6.20
C ALA A 100 6.05 -2.36 -6.11
N ARG A 101 5.39 -3.46 -5.76
CA ARG A 101 3.92 -3.55 -5.67
C ARG A 101 3.38 -3.17 -4.31
N ASP A 102 4.21 -3.28 -3.27
CA ASP A 102 3.86 -2.96 -1.90
C ASP A 102 5.09 -2.48 -1.10
N VAL A 103 4.86 -2.11 0.15
CA VAL A 103 5.90 -1.63 1.08
C VAL A 103 6.95 -2.71 1.35
N ALA A 104 6.57 -3.99 1.38
CA ALA A 104 7.50 -5.07 1.69
C ALA A 104 8.51 -5.31 0.56
N GLU A 105 8.08 -5.25 -0.70
CA GLU A 105 8.95 -5.26 -1.87
C GLU A 105 9.90 -4.06 -1.86
N LEU A 106 9.38 -2.85 -1.58
CA LEU A 106 10.21 -1.65 -1.49
C LEU A 106 11.28 -1.76 -0.39
N GLN A 107 10.91 -2.29 0.79
CA GLN A 107 11.84 -2.56 1.88
C GLN A 107 12.91 -3.60 1.52
N ALA A 108 12.55 -4.63 0.76
CA ALA A 108 13.49 -5.67 0.35
C ALA A 108 14.54 -5.11 -0.62
N LYS A 109 14.12 -4.31 -1.60
CA LYS A 109 15.03 -3.61 -2.51
C LYS A 109 15.94 -2.63 -1.79
N ALA A 110 15.40 -1.85 -0.86
CA ALA A 110 16.18 -0.89 -0.08
C ALA A 110 17.26 -1.58 0.76
N ARG A 111 16.95 -2.73 1.36
CA ARG A 111 17.96 -3.53 2.08
C ARG A 111 19.04 -4.09 1.16
N LEU A 112 18.66 -4.62 0.00
CA LEU A 112 19.62 -5.14 -0.98
C LEU A 112 20.59 -4.05 -1.45
N LEU A 113 20.09 -2.88 -1.86
CA LEU A 113 20.93 -1.76 -2.31
C LEU A 113 21.79 -1.18 -1.16
N LEU A 114 21.25 -1.13 0.07
CA LEU A 114 22.04 -0.68 1.24
C LEU A 114 23.20 -1.63 1.52
N HIS A 115 22.94 -2.94 1.48
CA HIS A 115 23.95 -3.97 1.70
C HIS A 115 25.06 -3.90 0.66
N ASP A 116 24.69 -3.70 -0.61
CA ASP A 116 25.63 -3.54 -1.71
C ASP A 116 26.54 -2.31 -1.53
N LEU A 117 25.93 -1.16 -1.24
CA LEU A 117 26.65 0.10 -0.97
C LEU A 117 27.55 0.01 0.26
N GLU A 118 27.15 -0.73 1.29
CA GLU A 118 27.97 -0.95 2.48
C GLU A 118 29.14 -1.88 2.16
N ALA A 119 28.93 -2.94 1.38
CA ALA A 119 29.96 -3.89 0.99
C ALA A 119 31.04 -3.30 0.08
N HIS A 120 30.67 -2.50 -0.91
CA HIS A 120 31.60 -1.92 -1.89
C HIS A 120 32.42 -0.74 -1.35
N ASN A 121 31.95 -0.12 -0.27
CA ASN A 121 32.66 0.98 0.40
C ASN A 121 33.53 0.50 1.58
N THR A 122 33.77 -0.81 1.74
CA THR A 122 34.54 -1.41 2.86
C THR A 122 36.07 -1.23 2.81
N THR A 123 36.62 -0.35 1.97
CA THR A 123 37.92 0.22 2.36
C THR A 123 37.70 0.95 3.69
N ASP A 124 38.61 0.89 4.67
CA ASP A 124 38.51 1.48 6.04
C ASP A 124 38.26 3.02 6.10
N ARG A 125 37.76 3.59 5.02
CA ARG A 125 37.20 4.92 4.89
C ARG A 125 36.10 5.12 5.92
N GLU A 126 36.41 5.93 6.92
CA GLU A 126 35.43 6.50 7.84
C GLU A 126 34.23 7.06 7.06
N GLU A 127 33.02 6.94 7.61
CA GLU A 127 31.78 7.48 7.01
C GLU A 127 31.87 8.99 6.69
N SER A 128 32.82 9.69 7.33
CA SER A 128 33.19 11.09 7.09
C SER A 128 33.82 11.34 5.71
N THR A 129 34.35 10.30 5.06
CA THR A 129 35.03 10.37 3.76
C THR A 129 34.13 10.02 2.57
N LEU A 130 32.92 9.53 2.84
CA LEU A 130 31.90 9.33 1.82
C LEU A 130 31.40 10.69 1.33
N THR A 131 31.15 10.79 0.04
CA THR A 131 30.50 11.96 -0.56
C THR A 131 29.07 12.11 0.00
N ASP A 132 28.57 13.34 0.05
CA ASP A 132 27.28 13.65 0.69
C ASP A 132 26.10 12.88 0.04
N ASP A 133 26.16 12.62 -1.26
CA ASP A 133 25.20 11.83 -2.03
C ASP A 133 25.18 10.35 -1.61
N VAL A 134 26.34 9.72 -1.43
CA VAL A 134 26.41 8.31 -0.99
C VAL A 134 25.88 8.16 0.44
N ARG A 135 26.22 9.10 1.34
CA ARG A 135 25.72 9.11 2.73
C ARG A 135 24.21 9.25 2.77
N LEU A 136 23.68 10.12 1.93
CA LEU A 136 22.24 10.35 1.81
C LEU A 136 21.49 9.15 1.26
N THR A 137 21.97 8.54 0.18
CA THR A 137 21.38 7.34 -0.40
C THR A 137 21.24 6.26 0.68
N ARG A 138 22.27 6.06 1.52
CA ARG A 138 22.20 5.15 2.68
C ARG A 138 21.15 5.56 3.72
N VAL A 139 21.01 6.84 4.04
CA VAL A 139 19.98 7.31 4.99
C VAL A 139 18.59 6.99 4.47
N ILE A 140 18.30 7.29 3.20
CA ILE A 140 17.00 7.00 2.59
C ILE A 140 16.73 5.50 2.58
N LEU A 141 17.72 4.69 2.21
CA LEU A 141 17.59 3.24 2.21
C LEU A 141 17.25 2.69 3.60
N ARG A 142 17.88 3.21 4.64
CA ARG A 142 17.59 2.83 6.03
C ARG A 142 16.16 3.23 6.44
N GLU A 143 15.72 4.43 6.08
CA GLU A 143 14.36 4.88 6.38
C GLU A 143 13.29 4.08 5.62
N VAL A 144 13.52 3.78 4.34
CA VAL A 144 12.66 2.92 3.53
C VAL A 144 12.61 1.51 4.12
N ALA A 145 13.76 0.93 4.48
CA ALA A 145 13.84 -0.39 5.11
C ALA A 145 13.10 -0.44 6.46
N ALA A 146 13.03 0.69 7.18
CA ALA A 146 12.35 0.81 8.47
C ALA A 146 10.84 1.13 8.36
N LEU A 147 10.28 1.28 7.15
CA LEU A 147 8.84 1.53 6.97
C LEU A 147 8.01 0.40 7.59
N HIS A 148 7.11 0.71 8.50
CA HIS A 148 6.26 -0.31 9.12
C HIS A 148 5.07 -0.62 8.22
N ASN A 149 4.91 -1.89 7.84
CA ASN A 149 3.76 -2.35 7.08
C ASN A 149 2.54 -2.37 8.01
N THR A 150 1.59 -1.46 7.81
CA THR A 150 0.37 -1.36 8.64
C THR A 150 -0.68 -2.35 8.12
N ALA A 151 -0.38 -3.65 8.15
CA ALA A 151 -1.32 -4.68 7.73
C ALA A 151 -2.33 -4.98 8.85
N ALA A 152 -3.63 -4.95 8.51
CA ALA A 152 -4.74 -5.27 9.39
C ALA A 152 -4.80 -6.78 9.67
N LEU A 153 -4.75 -7.15 10.95
CA LEU A 153 -5.05 -8.49 11.44
C LEU A 153 -6.56 -8.61 11.64
N THR A 154 -7.22 -9.43 10.81
CA THR A 154 -8.63 -9.80 10.96
C THR A 154 -8.73 -11.32 11.09
N ASP A 155 -8.85 -11.85 12.32
CA ASP A 155 -9.89 -12.82 12.65
C ASP A 155 -10.01 -13.10 14.17
N LEU A 156 -11.26 -13.32 14.61
CA LEU A 156 -11.73 -13.83 15.90
C LEU A 156 -10.83 -13.56 17.10
N THR A 157 -10.71 -12.28 17.46
CA THR A 157 -9.91 -11.87 18.60
C THR A 157 -10.80 -11.28 19.68
N ASP A 158 -10.52 -11.65 20.93
CA ASP A 158 -11.10 -10.94 22.07
C ASP A 158 -10.56 -9.50 22.07
N TRP A 159 -11.39 -8.54 21.68
CA TRP A 159 -11.07 -7.11 21.66
C TRP A 159 -10.65 -6.57 23.03
N ARG A 160 -10.93 -7.31 24.11
CA ARG A 160 -10.53 -6.97 25.47
C ARG A 160 -9.17 -7.56 25.87
N ASP A 161 -8.61 -8.47 25.06
CA ASP A 161 -7.30 -9.08 25.27
C ASP A 161 -6.43 -8.97 24.00
N PRO A 162 -5.99 -7.75 23.63
CA PRO A 162 -5.11 -7.56 22.49
C PRO A 162 -3.79 -8.33 22.69
N PRO A 163 -3.22 -8.93 21.62
CA PRO A 163 -1.87 -9.49 21.67
C PRO A 163 -0.86 -8.48 22.22
N LEU A 164 0.17 -8.96 22.93
CA LEU A 164 1.18 -8.10 23.53
C LEU A 164 1.81 -7.18 22.48
N GLY A 165 1.78 -5.86 22.72
CA GLY A 165 2.29 -4.86 21.79
C GLY A 165 1.27 -4.32 20.78
N PHE A 166 0.04 -4.82 20.81
CA PHE A 166 -1.08 -4.37 19.99
C PHE A 166 -2.19 -3.73 20.85
N MET A 167 -3.05 -2.93 20.22
CA MET A 167 -4.28 -2.40 20.81
C MET A 167 -5.44 -2.59 19.83
N ALA A 168 -6.65 -2.75 20.36
CA ALA A 168 -7.86 -2.76 19.57
C ALA A 168 -8.07 -1.37 18.93
N PHE A 169 -8.44 -1.34 17.65
CA PHE A 169 -8.60 -0.09 16.88
C PHE A 169 -9.76 -0.18 15.88
N PRO A 170 -10.56 0.88 15.70
CA PRO A 170 -10.63 2.10 16.52
C PRO A 170 -10.93 1.80 18.00
N ALA A 171 -10.51 2.66 18.92
CA ALA A 171 -10.66 2.38 20.36
C ALA A 171 -12.15 2.33 20.82
N ILE A 172 -13.05 3.01 20.09
CA ILE A 172 -14.48 3.11 20.42
C ILE A 172 -15.29 1.94 19.83
N ASP A 173 -14.88 1.44 18.67
CA ASP A 173 -15.57 0.38 17.94
C ASP A 173 -14.51 -0.45 17.19
N PRO A 174 -13.78 -1.33 17.89
CA PRO A 174 -12.61 -1.98 17.33
C PRO A 174 -12.98 -2.96 16.23
N GLN A 175 -12.35 -2.77 15.07
CA GLN A 175 -12.51 -3.60 13.87
C GLN A 175 -11.24 -4.44 13.59
N GLY A 176 -10.16 -4.17 14.30
CA GLY A 176 -8.89 -4.88 14.18
C GLY A 176 -7.94 -4.57 15.33
N PHE A 177 -6.76 -5.17 15.29
CA PHE A 177 -5.64 -4.77 16.14
C PHE A 177 -4.60 -4.03 15.33
N VAL A 178 -3.95 -3.10 16.00
CA VAL A 178 -2.86 -2.31 15.46
C VAL A 178 -1.75 -2.28 16.50
N ILE A 179 -0.49 -2.23 16.08
CA ILE A 179 0.63 -2.04 17.00
C ILE A 179 0.34 -0.80 17.85
N ILE A 180 0.52 -0.87 19.18
CA ILE A 180 0.13 0.20 20.12
C ILE A 180 0.61 1.57 19.66
N ARG A 181 1.86 1.64 19.18
CA ARG A 181 2.44 2.88 18.66
C ARG A 181 1.65 3.47 17.49
N GLU A 182 1.29 2.63 16.53
CA GLU A 182 0.52 3.05 15.35
C GLU A 182 -0.94 3.34 15.68
N GLY A 183 -1.57 2.54 16.56
CA GLY A 183 -2.94 2.80 17.00
C GLY A 183 -3.09 4.10 17.76
N LEU A 184 -2.14 4.39 18.67
CA LEU A 184 -2.09 5.67 19.35
C LEU A 184 -1.92 6.82 18.35
N ARG A 185 -1.04 6.67 17.35
CA ARG A 185 -0.87 7.66 16.29
C ARG A 185 -2.17 7.90 15.51
N MET A 186 -2.83 6.84 15.05
CA MET A 186 -4.06 6.93 14.26
C MET A 186 -5.22 7.53 15.07
N GLU A 187 -5.35 7.19 16.36
CA GLU A 187 -6.36 7.81 17.22
C GLU A 187 -6.03 9.29 17.51
N LEU A 188 -4.76 9.64 17.70
CA LEU A 188 -4.33 11.03 17.83
C LEU A 188 -4.69 11.86 16.58
N GLU A 189 -4.45 11.32 15.37
CA GLU A 189 -4.88 11.96 14.11
C GLU A 189 -6.39 12.11 14.02
N ARG A 190 -7.15 11.06 14.39
CA ARG A 190 -8.63 11.10 14.37
C ARG A 190 -9.16 12.16 15.32
N LEU A 191 -8.64 12.19 16.55
CA LEU A 191 -9.00 13.18 17.57
C LEU A 191 -8.60 14.60 17.14
N HIS A 192 -7.43 14.76 16.52
CA HIS A 192 -7.00 16.05 15.98
C HIS A 192 -7.96 16.55 14.88
N ARG A 193 -8.37 15.70 13.93
CA ARG A 193 -9.35 16.07 12.90
C ARG A 193 -10.70 16.47 13.50
N ILE A 194 -11.17 15.75 14.51
CA ILE A 194 -12.40 16.08 15.24
C ILE A 194 -12.23 17.44 15.94
N ALA A 195 -11.09 17.69 16.58
CA ALA A 195 -10.79 18.96 17.23
C ALA A 195 -10.73 20.12 16.22
N LEU A 196 -10.14 19.93 15.04
CA LEU A 196 -10.12 20.95 13.97
C LEU A 196 -11.52 21.25 13.43
N ALA A 197 -12.34 20.23 13.20
CA ALA A 197 -13.72 20.41 12.76
C ALA A 197 -14.55 21.17 13.82
N GLU A 198 -14.35 20.84 15.09
CA GLU A 198 -15.01 21.52 16.21
C GLU A 198 -14.50 22.95 16.40
N TYR A 199 -13.21 23.19 16.16
CA TYR A 199 -12.61 24.53 16.15
C TYR A 199 -13.25 25.38 15.06
N ALA A 200 -13.34 24.88 13.82
CA ALA A 200 -13.99 25.58 12.71
C ALA A 200 -15.47 25.86 12.99
N ARG A 201 -16.18 24.95 13.67
CA ARG A 201 -17.58 25.13 14.08
C ARG A 201 -17.73 26.23 15.14
N LYS A 202 -16.82 26.30 16.13
CA LYS A 202 -16.86 27.26 17.24
C LYS A 202 -16.28 28.63 16.88
N VAL A 203 -15.34 28.67 15.93
CA VAL A 203 -14.64 29.87 15.48
C VAL A 203 -15.19 30.29 14.13
N GLY A 204 -16.27 31.07 14.16
CA GLY A 204 -16.80 31.72 12.96
C GLY A 204 -15.79 32.71 12.34
N PRO A 205 -16.03 33.18 11.10
CA PRO A 205 -15.13 34.10 10.39
C PRO A 205 -14.85 35.39 11.18
N ASP A 206 -15.83 35.89 11.93
CA ASP A 206 -15.73 37.14 12.71
C ASP A 206 -15.18 36.95 14.14
N ALA A 207 -14.70 35.75 14.48
CA ALA A 207 -14.17 35.48 15.81
C ALA A 207 -12.90 36.29 16.10
N THR A 208 -12.89 36.97 17.26
CA THR A 208 -11.71 37.70 17.75
C THR A 208 -10.53 36.77 18.04
N GLU A 209 -9.32 37.31 18.00
CA GLU A 209 -8.08 36.56 18.31
C GLU A 209 -8.11 35.93 19.72
N ALA A 210 -8.68 36.64 20.69
CA ALA A 210 -8.86 36.12 22.05
C ALA A 210 -9.80 34.90 22.07
N THR A 211 -10.87 34.91 21.26
CA THR A 211 -11.77 33.77 21.10
C THR A 211 -11.06 32.60 20.43
N ARG A 212 -10.30 32.86 19.35
CA ARG A 212 -9.49 31.85 18.63
C ARG A 212 -8.52 31.15 19.59
N ALA A 213 -7.69 31.91 20.30
CA ALA A 213 -6.72 31.38 21.26
C ALA A 213 -7.37 30.65 22.46
N ARG A 214 -8.58 31.03 22.87
CA ARG A 214 -9.33 30.32 23.91
C ARG A 214 -9.83 28.96 23.39
N VAL A 215 -10.50 28.94 22.24
CA VAL A 215 -11.06 27.69 21.68
C VAL A 215 -9.94 26.73 21.26
N HIS A 216 -8.82 27.24 20.75
CA HIS A 216 -7.65 26.44 20.40
C HIS A 216 -7.09 25.69 21.62
N ARG A 217 -6.93 26.38 22.76
CA ARG A 217 -6.53 25.76 24.04
C ARG A 217 -7.59 24.82 24.62
N GLU A 218 -8.88 25.17 24.52
CA GLU A 218 -9.98 24.34 25.01
C GLU A 218 -10.01 22.98 24.31
N LEU A 219 -9.80 22.98 22.99
CA LEU A 219 -9.73 21.77 22.17
C LEU A 219 -8.36 21.09 22.21
N ARG A 220 -7.42 21.64 23.00
CA ARG A 220 -6.03 21.20 23.14
C ARG A 220 -5.34 21.01 21.79
N LEU A 221 -5.64 21.88 20.82
CA LEU A 221 -5.03 21.82 19.49
C LEU A 221 -3.50 21.94 19.60
N ASP A 222 -2.95 22.73 20.52
CA ASP A 222 -1.50 22.76 20.81
C ASP A 222 -0.91 21.38 21.12
N ALA A 223 -1.63 20.57 21.92
CA ALA A 223 -1.18 19.25 22.32
C ALA A 223 -1.33 18.24 21.16
N PHE A 224 -2.38 18.38 20.36
CA PHE A 224 -2.51 17.58 19.14
C PHE A 224 -1.48 17.99 18.10
N GLU A 225 -1.19 19.26 17.89
CA GLU A 225 -0.16 19.74 16.95
C GLU A 225 1.24 19.28 17.39
N ALA A 226 1.51 19.22 18.70
CA ALA A 226 2.77 18.71 19.25
C ALA A 226 2.95 17.18 19.12
N VAL A 227 1.86 16.42 19.02
CA VAL A 227 1.86 14.94 19.01
C VAL A 227 1.40 14.35 17.67
N ALA A 228 0.64 15.11 16.89
CA ALA A 228 0.16 14.74 15.58
C ALA A 228 1.38 14.41 14.72
N PRO A 229 1.29 13.36 13.90
CA PRO A 229 2.30 13.04 12.91
C PRO A 229 2.20 14.01 11.73
N ASN A 230 2.14 15.31 12.01
CA ASN A 230 2.81 16.33 11.23
C ASN A 230 4.34 16.14 11.26
N GLY A 231 4.85 14.92 11.52
CA GLY A 231 6.28 14.63 11.50
C GLY A 231 6.89 14.97 10.14
N ASP A 232 6.06 14.95 9.09
CA ASP A 232 6.44 15.34 7.75
C ASP A 232 5.96 16.75 7.38
N ALA A 233 5.24 17.52 8.21
CA ALA A 233 4.78 18.85 7.80
C ALA A 233 5.94 19.79 7.42
N GLU A 234 7.03 19.73 8.18
CA GLU A 234 8.28 20.43 7.85
C GLU A 234 8.89 19.91 6.55
N ILE A 235 9.02 18.58 6.38
CA ILE A 235 9.62 18.00 5.17
C ILE A 235 8.77 18.26 3.94
N LEU A 236 7.44 18.28 4.05
CA LEU A 236 6.52 18.59 2.95
C LEU A 236 6.60 20.06 2.55
N ALA A 237 6.71 20.98 3.53
CA ALA A 237 6.95 22.39 3.24
C ALA A 237 8.30 22.61 2.54
N LEU A 238 9.35 21.90 2.99
CA LEU A 238 10.64 21.88 2.31
C LEU A 238 10.55 21.26 0.91
N GLY A 239 9.71 20.24 0.72
CA GLY A 239 9.43 19.63 -0.58
C GLY A 239 8.81 20.60 -1.58
N LEU A 240 7.86 21.43 -1.15
CA LEU A 240 7.30 22.48 -1.99
C LEU A 240 8.36 23.53 -2.38
N ALA A 241 9.22 23.93 -1.44
CA ALA A 241 10.33 24.84 -1.71
C ALA A 241 11.35 24.22 -2.68
N LEU A 242 11.63 22.93 -2.54
CA LEU A 242 12.46 22.16 -3.47
C LEU A 242 11.87 22.21 -4.89
N ASP A 243 10.57 21.96 -5.03
CA ASP A 243 9.87 21.93 -6.32
C ASP A 243 9.90 23.28 -7.03
N GLU A 244 9.70 24.37 -6.28
CA GLU A 244 9.81 25.73 -6.81
C GLU A 244 11.24 26.07 -7.25
N ALA A 245 12.24 25.78 -6.42
CA ALA A 245 13.64 26.00 -6.76
C ALA A 245 14.07 25.14 -7.97
N HIS A 246 13.61 23.89 -8.04
CA HIS A 246 13.91 22.98 -9.13
C HIS A 246 13.22 23.41 -10.43
N ALA A 247 11.99 23.94 -10.37
CA ALA A 247 11.33 24.54 -11.53
C ALA A 247 12.11 25.74 -12.08
N ARG A 248 12.61 26.63 -11.21
CA ARG A 248 13.48 27.75 -11.60
C ARG A 248 14.79 27.28 -12.21
N TRP A 249 15.41 26.26 -11.61
CA TRP A 249 16.64 25.65 -12.13
C TRP A 249 16.43 25.15 -13.56
N ARG A 250 15.38 24.34 -13.79
CA ARG A 250 15.03 23.83 -15.13
C ARG A 250 14.78 24.95 -16.14
N ALA A 251 14.14 26.04 -15.73
CA ALA A 251 13.93 27.20 -16.58
C ALA A 251 15.24 27.93 -16.95
N ALA A 252 16.24 27.93 -16.06
CA ALA A 252 17.56 28.52 -16.30
C ALA A 252 18.51 27.63 -17.12
N THR A 253 18.33 26.31 -17.07
CA THR A 253 19.18 25.30 -17.72
C THR A 253 19.46 25.57 -19.22
N PRO A 254 18.48 25.90 -20.08
CA PRO A 254 18.75 26.19 -21.49
C PRO A 254 19.72 27.37 -21.71
N ALA A 255 19.59 28.44 -20.93
CA ALA A 255 20.45 29.62 -21.04
C ALA A 255 21.87 29.32 -20.57
N TYR A 256 22.00 28.58 -19.45
CA TYR A 256 23.29 28.08 -18.96
C TYR A 256 24.01 27.23 -20.03
N TRP A 257 23.32 26.25 -20.63
CA TRP A 257 23.96 25.41 -21.65
C TRP A 257 24.32 26.15 -22.93
N ALA A 258 23.48 27.10 -23.38
CA ALA A 258 23.84 27.96 -24.50
C ALA A 258 25.11 28.78 -24.20
N ALA A 259 25.28 29.21 -22.95
CA ALA A 259 26.47 29.90 -22.50
C ALA A 259 27.72 28.99 -22.51
N GLN A 260 27.60 27.77 -21.97
CA GLN A 260 28.66 26.77 -22.00
C GLN A 260 29.06 26.38 -23.44
N ASP A 261 28.07 26.21 -24.32
CA ASP A 261 28.29 25.92 -25.74
C ASP A 261 29.00 27.06 -26.45
N HIS A 262 28.64 28.31 -26.14
CA HIS A 262 29.32 29.47 -26.69
C HIS A 262 30.81 29.50 -26.31
N VAL A 263 31.12 29.26 -25.03
CA VAL A 263 32.50 29.18 -24.53
C VAL A 263 33.25 28.02 -25.20
N ARG A 264 32.63 26.83 -25.29
CA ARG A 264 33.20 25.65 -25.96
C ARG A 264 33.53 25.93 -27.43
N GLN A 265 32.58 26.46 -28.19
CA GLN A 265 32.78 26.80 -29.61
C GLN A 265 33.81 27.91 -29.81
N ALA A 266 33.91 28.88 -28.90
CA ALA A 266 34.95 29.90 -28.93
C ALA A 266 36.34 29.28 -28.76
N CYS A 267 36.49 28.37 -27.78
CA CYS A 267 37.72 27.61 -27.56
C CYS A 267 38.10 26.77 -28.78
N GLU A 268 37.16 26.03 -29.37
CA GLU A 268 37.39 25.20 -30.56
C GLU A 268 37.82 26.04 -31.77
N ARG A 269 37.15 27.16 -32.03
CA ARG A 269 37.53 28.10 -33.11
C ARG A 269 38.88 28.77 -32.88
N ALA A 270 39.26 29.01 -31.63
CA ALA A 270 40.59 29.52 -31.31
C ALA A 270 41.67 28.46 -31.60
N LYS A 271 41.46 27.21 -31.14
CA LYS A 271 42.35 26.08 -31.43
C LYS A 271 42.53 25.86 -32.94
N ALA A 272 41.43 25.86 -33.70
CA ALA A 272 41.46 25.67 -35.16
C ALA A 272 42.26 26.75 -35.91
N ARG A 273 42.39 27.96 -35.33
CA ARG A 273 43.17 29.07 -35.88
C ARG A 273 44.58 29.17 -35.31
N GLY A 274 45.03 28.20 -34.51
CA GLY A 274 46.32 28.24 -33.80
C GLY A 274 46.39 29.28 -32.68
N GLY A 275 45.24 29.77 -32.20
CA GLY A 275 45.13 30.73 -31.11
C GLY A 275 45.02 30.09 -29.72
N SER A 276 45.13 30.91 -28.66
CA SER A 276 44.99 30.46 -27.27
C SER A 276 43.53 30.17 -26.91
N ALA A 277 43.23 28.92 -26.55
CA ALA A 277 41.91 28.52 -26.07
C ALA A 277 41.52 29.24 -24.77
N HIS A 278 42.47 29.50 -23.87
CA HIS A 278 42.24 30.20 -22.61
C HIS A 278 41.87 31.68 -22.82
N ALA A 279 42.56 32.38 -23.72
CA ALA A 279 42.20 33.76 -24.05
C ALA A 279 40.80 33.84 -24.67
N ALA A 280 40.45 32.85 -25.51
CA ALA A 280 39.13 32.74 -26.11
C ALA A 280 38.04 32.41 -25.07
N SER A 281 38.32 31.56 -24.08
CA SER A 281 37.37 31.28 -23.00
C SER A 281 37.10 32.53 -22.18
N ILE A 282 38.12 33.29 -21.78
CA ILE A 282 37.95 34.56 -21.05
C ILE A 282 37.10 35.55 -21.85
N ALA A 283 37.39 35.72 -23.14
CA ALA A 283 36.62 36.62 -24.00
C ALA A 283 35.16 36.19 -24.13
N ALA A 284 34.90 34.88 -24.28
CA ALA A 284 33.56 34.31 -24.35
C ALA A 284 32.80 34.47 -23.02
N TRP A 285 33.46 34.27 -21.88
CA TRP A 285 32.87 34.47 -20.55
C TRP A 285 32.44 35.91 -20.29
N ASN A 286 33.17 36.88 -20.85
CA ASN A 286 32.84 38.31 -20.73
C ASN A 286 31.78 38.77 -21.73
N ALA A 287 31.23 37.90 -22.59
CA ALA A 287 30.19 38.29 -23.52
C ALA A 287 28.86 38.57 -22.78
N PRO A 288 28.04 39.53 -23.25
CA PRO A 288 26.77 39.86 -22.62
C PRO A 288 25.86 38.64 -22.45
N GLY A 289 25.28 38.47 -21.25
CA GLY A 289 24.37 37.37 -20.91
C GLY A 289 25.04 36.07 -20.49
N ILE A 290 26.34 35.86 -20.76
CA ILE A 290 27.06 34.62 -20.37
C ILE A 290 27.27 34.57 -18.86
N ALA A 291 27.85 35.63 -18.28
CA ALA A 291 28.06 35.72 -16.84
C ALA A 291 26.72 35.64 -16.07
N GLU A 292 25.71 36.40 -16.50
CA GLU A 292 24.38 36.42 -15.87
C GLU A 292 23.69 35.05 -15.87
N ALA A 293 23.78 34.30 -16.98
CA ALA A 293 23.22 32.95 -17.06
C ALA A 293 23.89 31.98 -16.08
N ASN A 294 25.21 32.09 -15.90
CA ASN A 294 25.95 31.26 -14.95
C ASN A 294 25.71 31.68 -13.50
N ASP A 295 25.76 32.97 -13.21
CA ASP A 295 25.47 33.50 -11.86
C ASP A 295 24.05 33.10 -11.41
N THR A 296 23.07 33.16 -12.32
CA THR A 296 21.69 32.71 -12.05
C THR A 296 21.64 31.21 -11.77
N PHE A 297 22.31 30.40 -12.58
CA PHE A 297 22.34 28.95 -12.42
C PHE A 297 23.01 28.54 -11.10
N ASP A 298 24.16 29.14 -10.77
CA ASP A 298 24.91 28.91 -9.54
C ASP A 298 24.12 29.34 -8.30
N ALA A 299 23.44 30.49 -8.36
CA ALA A 299 22.61 30.96 -7.26
C ALA A 299 21.44 30.00 -6.96
N ILE A 300 20.78 29.47 -8.00
CA ILE A 300 19.72 28.47 -7.83
C ILE A 300 20.30 27.14 -7.33
N GLY A 301 21.48 26.72 -7.82
CA GLY A 301 22.19 25.53 -7.34
C GLY A 301 22.50 25.59 -5.85
N ALA A 302 23.01 26.72 -5.37
CA ALA A 302 23.28 26.94 -3.93
C ALA A 302 21.99 26.91 -3.08
N GLU A 303 20.89 27.43 -3.63
CA GLU A 303 19.59 27.36 -2.97
C GLU A 303 19.06 25.92 -2.87
N LEU A 304 19.13 25.16 -3.97
CA LEU A 304 18.78 23.74 -4.02
C LEU A 304 19.60 22.93 -3.03
N GLU A 305 20.91 23.11 -2.99
CA GLU A 305 21.80 22.43 -2.04
C GLU A 305 21.36 22.67 -0.58
N ARG A 306 21.05 23.93 -0.24
CA ARG A 306 20.59 24.30 1.11
C ARG A 306 19.26 23.64 1.45
N ILE A 307 18.29 23.63 0.53
CA ILE A 307 16.97 23.01 0.74
C ILE A 307 17.12 21.49 0.89
N SER A 308 17.88 20.84 0.00
CA SER A 308 18.14 19.41 0.05
C SER A 308 18.79 19.01 1.37
N LYS A 309 19.83 19.74 1.82
CA LYS A 309 20.46 19.50 3.13
C LYS A 309 19.49 19.64 4.31
N ALA A 310 18.51 20.54 4.23
CA ALA A 310 17.46 20.63 5.24
C ALA A 310 16.54 19.41 5.20
N ILE A 311 16.04 19.03 4.02
CA ILE A 311 15.21 17.83 3.79
C ILE A 311 15.89 16.57 4.36
N TRP A 312 17.19 16.41 4.15
CA TRP A 312 17.92 15.24 4.60
C TRP A 312 18.01 15.12 6.12
N ARG A 313 18.09 16.27 6.81
CA ARG A 313 18.14 16.33 8.27
C ARG A 313 16.76 16.14 8.91
N THR A 314 15.69 16.44 8.19
CA THR A 314 14.32 16.24 8.65
C THR A 314 13.93 14.77 8.48
N PRO A 315 13.52 14.03 9.53
CA PRO A 315 13.09 12.64 9.40
C PRO A 315 11.83 12.51 8.53
N ALA A 316 11.80 11.53 7.62
CA ALA A 316 10.58 11.17 6.90
C ALA A 316 9.85 10.04 7.64
N ARG A 317 8.53 10.19 7.83
CA ARG A 317 7.68 9.24 8.57
C ARG A 317 6.55 8.68 7.73
N THR A 318 6.30 9.25 6.55
CA THR A 318 5.27 8.83 5.61
C THR A 318 5.89 8.56 4.23
N PRO A 319 5.19 7.80 3.35
CA PRO A 319 5.61 7.66 1.95
C PRO A 319 5.81 9.01 1.25
N LEU A 320 5.00 10.02 1.56
CA LEU A 320 5.11 11.34 0.96
C LEU A 320 6.37 12.08 1.42
N GLY A 321 6.73 12.00 2.71
CA GLY A 321 8.00 12.52 3.21
C GLY A 321 9.21 11.82 2.61
N LEU A 322 9.12 10.50 2.41
CA LEU A 322 10.16 9.73 1.71
C LEU A 322 10.29 10.13 0.25
N ALA A 323 9.18 10.39 -0.45
CA ALA A 323 9.22 10.93 -1.80
C ALA A 323 9.88 12.31 -1.85
N VAL A 324 9.68 13.18 -0.86
CA VAL A 324 10.43 14.45 -0.77
C VAL A 324 11.94 14.20 -0.62
N LYS A 325 12.36 13.28 0.26
CA LYS A 325 13.78 12.94 0.42
C LYS A 325 14.38 12.38 -0.86
N ALA A 326 13.67 11.45 -1.49
CA ALA A 326 14.09 10.82 -2.74
C ALA A 326 14.34 11.86 -3.84
N ARG A 327 13.43 12.84 -4.00
CA ARG A 327 13.59 13.94 -4.96
C ARG A 327 14.75 14.87 -4.60
N ALA A 328 14.95 15.17 -3.31
CA ALA A 328 16.09 15.99 -2.87
C ALA A 328 17.46 15.34 -3.17
N THR A 329 17.53 14.01 -3.12
CA THR A 329 18.71 13.23 -3.55
C THR A 329 18.96 13.35 -5.03
N LEU A 330 17.90 13.25 -5.84
CA LEU A 330 17.99 13.34 -7.29
C LEU A 330 18.59 14.67 -7.72
N VAL A 331 18.16 15.77 -7.10
CA VAL A 331 18.75 17.08 -7.37
C VAL A 331 20.26 17.08 -7.12
N MET A 332 20.73 16.46 -6.02
CA MET A 332 22.13 16.53 -5.61
C MET A 332 23.06 15.56 -6.33
N VAL A 333 22.57 14.37 -6.68
CA VAL A 333 23.30 13.41 -7.51
C VAL A 333 23.46 13.94 -8.93
N PHE A 334 22.47 14.69 -9.44
CA PHE A 334 22.41 15.11 -10.84
C PHE A 334 22.47 16.63 -11.06
N VAL A 335 22.94 17.46 -10.10
CA VAL A 335 23.04 18.94 -10.26
C VAL A 335 23.79 19.34 -11.53
N SER A 336 24.80 18.55 -11.90
CA SER A 336 25.63 18.73 -13.08
C SER A 336 25.25 17.83 -14.26
N GLY A 337 24.31 16.91 -14.06
CA GLY A 337 23.94 15.85 -14.99
C GLY A 337 22.71 16.20 -15.82
N GLN A 338 22.68 15.70 -17.05
CA GLN A 338 21.62 15.87 -18.02
C GLN A 338 20.40 15.01 -17.66
N TYR A 339 19.88 14.97 -16.42
CA TYR A 339 18.80 14.03 -16.04
C TYR A 339 17.59 14.01 -17.01
N GLU A 340 17.20 15.17 -17.56
CA GLU A 340 16.13 15.27 -18.56
C GLU A 340 16.54 14.89 -20.01
N ARG A 341 17.84 14.87 -20.34
CA ARG A 341 18.40 14.44 -21.64
C ARG A 341 18.95 13.00 -21.63
N ASP A 342 19.46 12.57 -20.48
CA ASP A 342 20.00 11.25 -20.12
C ASP A 342 18.95 10.40 -19.37
N SER A 343 17.67 10.76 -19.48
CA SER A 343 16.57 9.89 -19.05
C SER A 343 16.61 8.54 -19.76
N HIS A 344 17.27 8.50 -20.93
CA HIS A 344 17.70 7.27 -21.57
C HIS A 344 19.06 6.87 -20.97
N LEU A 345 19.06 5.78 -20.20
CA LEU A 345 20.22 5.10 -19.63
C LEU A 345 21.44 5.23 -20.56
N GLY A 346 22.38 6.12 -20.25
CA GLY A 346 23.62 6.20 -21.01
C GLY A 346 24.46 4.94 -20.77
N GLU A 347 25.26 4.52 -21.75
CA GLU A 347 26.15 3.34 -21.65
C GLU A 347 27.24 3.46 -20.55
N GLY A 348 27.24 4.54 -19.75
CA GLY A 348 28.28 4.87 -18.78
C GLY A 348 27.82 5.11 -17.33
N GLU A 349 26.53 4.93 -16.99
CA GLU A 349 26.13 4.90 -15.57
C GLU A 349 26.57 3.58 -14.92
N ASP A 350 27.13 3.66 -13.70
CA ASP A 350 27.33 2.47 -12.88
C ASP A 350 25.97 1.93 -12.38
N LEU A 351 25.88 0.61 -12.17
CA LEU A 351 24.67 -0.09 -11.69
C LEU A 351 24.09 0.55 -10.42
N THR A 352 24.95 1.15 -9.60
CA THR A 352 24.60 1.87 -8.38
C THR A 352 23.73 3.10 -8.63
N GLU A 353 24.02 3.88 -9.68
CA GLU A 353 23.27 5.11 -10.02
C GLU A 353 21.89 4.76 -10.57
N GLN A 354 21.81 3.72 -11.41
CA GLN A 354 20.55 3.19 -11.95
C GLN A 354 19.64 2.66 -10.84
N ALA A 355 20.19 1.90 -9.89
CA ALA A 355 19.43 1.40 -8.75
C ALA A 355 18.94 2.52 -7.82
N THR A 356 19.77 3.53 -7.60
CA THR A 356 19.40 4.72 -6.83
C THR A 356 18.25 5.47 -7.51
N ARG A 357 18.31 5.65 -8.83
CA ARG A 357 17.24 6.26 -9.63
C ARG A 357 15.93 5.47 -9.55
N ALA A 358 15.98 4.17 -9.81
CA ALA A 358 14.80 3.29 -9.76
C ALA A 358 14.14 3.29 -8.37
N LEU A 359 14.94 3.36 -7.30
CA LEU A 359 14.41 3.49 -5.95
C LEU A 359 13.74 4.85 -5.72
N ILE A 360 14.32 5.94 -6.22
CA ILE A 360 13.73 7.28 -6.12
C ILE A 360 12.38 7.30 -6.83
N GLU A 361 12.31 6.75 -8.04
CA GLU A 361 11.07 6.65 -8.81
C GLU A 361 10.02 5.80 -8.11
N ALA A 362 10.42 4.65 -7.52
CA ALA A 362 9.52 3.82 -6.74
C ALA A 362 8.97 4.54 -5.49
N CYS A 363 9.81 5.33 -4.79
CA CYS A 363 9.37 6.14 -3.66
C CYS A 363 8.38 7.22 -4.07
N CYS A 364 8.62 7.90 -5.20
CA CYS A 364 7.72 8.91 -5.74
C CYS A 364 6.39 8.28 -6.19
N MET A 365 6.45 7.15 -6.90
CA MET A 365 5.28 6.41 -7.37
C MET A 365 4.40 5.92 -6.23
N LEU A 366 4.99 5.40 -5.15
CA LEU A 366 4.25 5.00 -3.94
C LEU A 366 3.52 6.20 -3.29
N ALA A 367 4.08 7.40 -3.44
CA ALA A 367 3.47 8.65 -2.98
C ALA A 367 2.52 9.31 -3.99
N GLY A 368 2.32 8.71 -5.18
CA GLY A 368 1.44 9.24 -6.22
C GLY A 368 1.98 10.46 -6.97
N VAL A 369 3.29 10.69 -6.92
CA VAL A 369 3.96 11.82 -7.61
C VAL A 369 5.09 11.30 -8.51
N ASP A 370 5.46 12.07 -9.52
CA ASP A 370 6.69 11.82 -10.27
C ASP A 370 7.91 12.41 -9.54
N TRP A 371 9.10 12.20 -10.09
CA TRP A 371 10.34 12.76 -9.55
C TRP A 371 10.39 14.29 -9.60
N LYS A 372 9.49 14.95 -10.35
CA LYS A 372 9.33 16.41 -10.42
C LYS A 372 8.36 16.95 -9.36
N GLY A 373 7.74 16.08 -8.56
CA GLY A 373 6.69 16.46 -7.61
C GLY A 373 5.33 16.68 -8.22
N GLN A 374 5.18 16.41 -9.51
CA GLN A 374 3.91 16.53 -10.17
C GLN A 374 3.08 15.30 -9.81
N PRO A 375 1.78 15.44 -9.54
CA PRO A 375 0.90 14.28 -9.46
C PRO A 375 1.09 13.44 -10.72
N LEU A 376 1.25 12.13 -10.59
CA LEU A 376 1.33 11.25 -11.75
C LEU A 376 0.03 11.42 -12.56
N GLY A 377 0.14 12.04 -13.73
CA GLY A 377 -0.97 12.13 -14.68
C GLY A 377 -1.44 10.73 -15.06
N GLU A 378 -2.72 10.59 -15.39
CA GLU A 378 -3.31 9.28 -15.71
C GLU A 378 -2.61 8.57 -16.89
N ASP A 379 -1.95 9.33 -17.76
CA ASP A 379 -1.16 8.83 -18.89
C ASP A 379 0.15 8.15 -18.48
N ALA A 380 0.73 8.47 -17.31
CA ALA A 380 1.98 7.86 -16.84
C ALA A 380 1.76 6.46 -16.22
N ALA A 381 0.51 6.07 -15.98
CA ALA A 381 0.14 4.71 -15.55
C ALA A 381 -0.04 3.74 -16.73
N GLU A 382 0.07 4.22 -17.98
CA GLU A 382 0.31 3.37 -19.14
C GLU A 382 1.79 2.96 -19.15
N GLY A 383 2.09 1.95 -18.33
CA GLY A 383 3.11 0.98 -18.71
C GLY A 383 2.79 0.36 -20.09
N PRO A 384 3.65 -0.53 -20.60
CA PRO A 384 3.42 -1.21 -21.88
C PRO A 384 1.96 -1.68 -22.02
N PRO A 385 1.36 -1.58 -23.23
CA PRO A 385 -0.07 -1.65 -23.45
C PRO A 385 -0.69 -2.75 -22.59
N ARG A 386 -1.53 -2.33 -21.62
CA ARG A 386 -2.12 -3.27 -20.68
C ARG A 386 -2.82 -4.37 -21.47
N PRO A 387 -2.62 -5.65 -21.11
CA PRO A 387 -3.38 -6.73 -21.71
C PRO A 387 -4.87 -6.38 -21.58
N VAL A 388 -5.62 -6.53 -22.67
CA VAL A 388 -7.07 -6.32 -22.69
C VAL A 388 -7.65 -7.15 -21.55
N VAL A 389 -8.06 -6.48 -20.47
CA VAL A 389 -8.61 -7.17 -19.32
C VAL A 389 -9.96 -7.72 -19.75
N PRO A 390 -10.23 -9.02 -19.55
CA PRO A 390 -11.55 -9.59 -19.82
C PRO A 390 -12.62 -8.77 -19.11
N PRO A 391 -13.86 -8.72 -19.63
CA PRO A 391 -14.98 -8.14 -18.91
C PRO A 391 -15.00 -8.64 -17.46
N VAL A 392 -15.23 -7.75 -16.49
CA VAL A 392 -15.13 -8.03 -15.03
C VAL A 392 -15.75 -9.38 -14.65
N ARG A 393 -16.94 -9.67 -15.20
CA ARG A 393 -17.64 -10.94 -14.95
C ARG A 393 -16.93 -12.17 -15.52
N ALA A 394 -16.36 -12.08 -16.72
CA ALA A 394 -15.63 -13.19 -17.31
C ALA A 394 -14.38 -13.54 -16.48
N TRP A 395 -13.68 -12.52 -15.97
CA TRP A 395 -12.58 -12.71 -15.03
C TRP A 395 -13.06 -13.34 -13.71
N ALA A 396 -14.17 -12.85 -13.15
CA ALA A 396 -14.75 -13.37 -11.92
C ALA A 396 -15.15 -14.85 -12.04
N ILE A 397 -15.80 -15.24 -13.15
CA ILE A 397 -16.14 -16.65 -13.46
C ILE A 397 -14.86 -17.50 -13.54
N GLU A 398 -13.82 -17.02 -14.23
CA GLU A 398 -12.56 -17.75 -14.36
C GLU A 398 -11.87 -17.94 -12.99
N GLN A 399 -11.82 -16.91 -12.16
CA GLN A 399 -11.23 -17.02 -10.82
C GLN A 399 -12.07 -17.90 -9.91
N ALA A 400 -13.40 -17.75 -9.95
CA ALA A 400 -14.31 -18.57 -9.18
C ALA A 400 -14.11 -20.05 -9.54
N ALA A 401 -13.95 -20.39 -10.82
CA ALA A 401 -13.74 -21.75 -11.32
C ALA A 401 -12.51 -22.46 -10.70
N LYS A 402 -11.49 -21.71 -10.27
CA LYS A 402 -10.26 -22.25 -9.65
C LYS A 402 -10.49 -22.80 -8.24
N VAL A 403 -11.61 -22.45 -7.60
CA VAL A 403 -11.99 -23.01 -6.29
C VAL A 403 -12.56 -24.42 -6.48
N ASN A 404 -11.85 -25.44 -6.02
CA ASN A 404 -12.36 -26.82 -6.08
C ASN A 404 -13.32 -27.10 -4.92
N LEU A 405 -14.60 -27.29 -5.22
CA LEU A 405 -15.67 -27.54 -4.24
C LEU A 405 -16.09 -29.02 -4.15
N SER A 406 -15.68 -29.84 -5.13
CA SER A 406 -16.18 -31.22 -5.30
C SER A 406 -15.89 -32.15 -4.12
N GLY A 407 -14.78 -31.92 -3.41
CA GLY A 407 -14.35 -32.71 -2.26
C GLY A 407 -14.97 -32.30 -0.92
N LEU A 408 -15.77 -31.24 -0.90
CA LEU A 408 -16.34 -30.70 0.33
C LEU A 408 -17.67 -31.40 0.68
N ASP A 409 -17.87 -31.63 1.98
CA ASP A 409 -19.15 -32.07 2.52
C ASP A 409 -20.14 -30.90 2.72
N ILE A 410 -21.38 -31.21 3.14
CA ILE A 410 -22.43 -30.19 3.30
C ILE A 410 -22.09 -29.18 4.40
N LEU A 411 -21.43 -29.60 5.50
CA LEU A 411 -21.05 -28.69 6.59
C LEU A 411 -19.95 -27.72 6.13
N GLN A 412 -18.95 -28.22 5.40
CA GLN A 412 -17.89 -27.41 4.83
C GLN A 412 -18.44 -26.40 3.82
N LEU A 413 -19.34 -26.84 2.94
CA LEU A 413 -20.02 -25.96 1.99
C LEU A 413 -20.92 -24.93 2.70
N HIS A 414 -21.57 -25.30 3.81
CA HIS A 414 -22.34 -24.38 4.65
C HIS A 414 -21.52 -23.25 5.23
N ASN A 415 -20.41 -23.60 5.88
CA ASN A 415 -19.49 -22.62 6.45
C ASN A 415 -18.90 -21.72 5.36
N LEU A 416 -18.48 -22.31 4.24
CA LEU A 416 -17.88 -21.58 3.13
C LEU A 416 -18.88 -20.61 2.47
N TYR A 417 -20.15 -21.01 2.35
CA TYR A 417 -21.22 -20.14 1.86
C TYR A 417 -21.36 -18.89 2.74
N GLY A 418 -21.36 -19.04 4.06
CA GLY A 418 -21.46 -17.92 5.00
C GLY A 418 -20.31 -16.92 4.84
N LEU A 419 -19.08 -17.41 4.66
CA LEU A 419 -17.90 -16.57 4.45
C LEU A 419 -17.99 -15.77 3.13
N PHE A 420 -18.33 -16.43 2.02
CA PHE A 420 -18.42 -15.76 0.72
C PHE A 420 -19.64 -14.86 0.59
N ALA A 421 -20.75 -15.16 1.29
CA ALA A 421 -21.86 -14.24 1.40
C ALA A 421 -21.45 -12.95 2.14
N GLY A 422 -20.80 -13.07 3.30
CA GLY A 422 -20.30 -11.90 4.04
C GLY A 422 -19.23 -11.11 3.28
N ALA A 423 -18.35 -11.79 2.55
CA ALA A 423 -17.37 -11.13 1.69
C ALA A 423 -18.04 -10.36 0.55
N ALA A 424 -19.02 -10.96 -0.14
CA ALA A 424 -19.79 -10.29 -1.19
C ALA A 424 -20.52 -9.06 -0.63
N ASP A 425 -21.18 -9.17 0.52
CA ASP A 425 -21.86 -8.05 1.17
C ASP A 425 -20.89 -6.93 1.55
N THR A 426 -19.70 -7.28 2.05
CA THR A 426 -18.65 -6.31 2.40
C THR A 426 -18.14 -5.57 1.17
N TRP A 427 -17.89 -6.28 0.07
CA TRP A 427 -17.47 -5.67 -1.19
C TRP A 427 -18.58 -4.85 -1.83
N SER A 428 -19.84 -5.27 -1.72
CA SER A 428 -21.00 -4.50 -2.17
C SER A 428 -21.20 -3.21 -1.35
N ALA A 429 -20.93 -3.25 -0.04
CA ALA A 429 -20.88 -2.03 0.76
C ALA A 429 -19.72 -1.12 0.31
N ALA A 430 -18.57 -1.70 -0.05
CA ALA A 430 -17.45 -0.95 -0.60
C ALA A 430 -17.79 -0.32 -1.97
N THR A 431 -18.55 -0.97 -2.87
CA THR A 431 -18.95 -0.38 -4.15
C THR A 431 -19.85 0.85 -4.00
N CYS A 432 -20.49 1.01 -2.84
CA CYS A 432 -21.33 2.17 -2.52
C CYS A 432 -20.52 3.43 -2.15
N VAL A 433 -19.19 3.35 -2.00
CA VAL A 433 -18.29 4.49 -1.84
C VAL A 433 -18.03 5.14 -3.22
N PRO A 434 -17.79 6.47 -3.32
CA PRO A 434 -17.55 7.14 -4.60
C PRO A 434 -16.23 6.70 -5.25
N TRP A 435 -16.30 5.60 -5.99
CA TRP A 435 -15.21 5.07 -6.82
C TRP A 435 -15.31 5.46 -8.27
N ALA A 436 -16.24 6.35 -8.61
CA ALA A 436 -16.49 6.76 -9.98
C ALA A 436 -16.04 8.21 -10.18
N ARG A 437 -15.38 8.48 -11.30
CA ARG A 437 -14.97 9.83 -11.71
C ARG A 437 -15.75 10.26 -12.93
N GLN A 438 -15.99 11.56 -13.04
CA GLN A 438 -16.60 12.12 -14.24
C GLN A 438 -15.59 12.02 -15.37
N SER A 439 -15.91 11.27 -16.42
CA SER A 439 -15.10 11.23 -17.62
C SER A 439 -15.49 12.42 -18.52
N PRO A 440 -14.53 13.17 -19.11
CA PRO A 440 -14.84 14.18 -20.11
C PRO A 440 -15.38 13.57 -21.41
N GLU A 441 -15.05 12.31 -21.68
CA GLU A 441 -15.35 11.62 -22.94
C GLU A 441 -16.62 10.76 -22.88
N SER A 442 -17.13 10.49 -21.68
CA SER A 442 -18.34 9.69 -21.47
C SER A 442 -19.34 10.47 -20.61
N PRO A 443 -20.62 10.51 -21.01
CA PRO A 443 -21.67 11.06 -20.14
C PRO A 443 -21.89 10.21 -18.88
N PHE A 444 -21.24 9.04 -18.77
CA PHE A 444 -21.30 8.16 -17.61
C PHE A 444 -20.02 8.27 -16.78
N HIS A 445 -20.16 8.14 -15.46
CA HIS A 445 -19.00 8.03 -14.59
C HIS A 445 -18.23 6.74 -14.91
N THR A 446 -16.90 6.85 -14.98
CA THR A 446 -16.01 5.68 -15.12
C THR A 446 -15.49 5.29 -13.76
N LEU A 447 -15.36 3.99 -13.51
CA LEU A 447 -14.75 3.49 -12.27
C LEU A 447 -13.27 3.88 -12.25
N THR A 448 -12.80 4.29 -11.08
CA THR A 448 -11.38 4.40 -10.75
C THR A 448 -10.76 3.01 -10.68
N ALA A 449 -9.43 2.89 -10.70
CA ALA A 449 -8.75 1.61 -10.53
C ALA A 449 -9.17 0.89 -9.23
N GLY A 450 -9.38 1.64 -8.14
CA GLY A 450 -9.94 1.11 -6.89
C GLY A 450 -11.36 0.57 -7.08
N GLY A 451 -12.21 1.30 -7.80
CA GLY A 451 -13.56 0.86 -8.15
C GLY A 451 -13.59 -0.41 -8.98
N GLU A 452 -12.73 -0.53 -9.99
CA GLU A 452 -12.62 -1.74 -10.80
C GLU A 452 -12.18 -2.96 -9.98
N THR A 453 -11.23 -2.78 -9.05
CA THR A 453 -10.81 -3.87 -8.14
C THR A 453 -11.95 -4.29 -7.22
N VAL A 454 -12.65 -3.33 -6.62
CA VAL A 454 -13.78 -3.60 -5.72
C VAL A 454 -14.89 -4.35 -6.47
N GLU A 455 -15.24 -3.91 -7.68
CA GLU A 455 -16.26 -4.57 -8.52
C GLU A 455 -15.82 -5.99 -8.92
N ARG A 456 -14.55 -6.19 -9.27
CA ARG A 456 -14.00 -7.53 -9.56
C ARG A 456 -14.11 -8.46 -8.36
N GLU A 457 -13.73 -8.00 -7.18
CA GLU A 457 -13.76 -8.81 -5.97
C GLU A 457 -15.20 -9.12 -5.50
N GLU A 458 -16.12 -8.16 -5.62
CA GLU A 458 -17.55 -8.39 -5.40
C GLU A 458 -18.07 -9.51 -6.32
N GLN A 459 -17.84 -9.38 -7.64
CA GLN A 459 -18.31 -10.36 -8.62
C GLN A 459 -17.65 -11.73 -8.40
N ARG A 460 -16.36 -11.78 -8.06
CA ARG A 460 -15.67 -13.04 -7.75
C ARG A 460 -16.28 -13.72 -6.53
N ALA A 461 -16.55 -12.97 -5.46
CA ALA A 461 -17.16 -13.52 -4.26
C ALA A 461 -18.58 -14.05 -4.53
N ALA A 462 -19.37 -13.31 -5.31
CA ALA A 462 -20.70 -13.74 -5.75
C ALA A 462 -20.65 -15.02 -6.61
N GLU A 463 -19.76 -15.09 -7.59
CA GLU A 463 -19.64 -16.27 -8.46
C GLU A 463 -19.14 -17.51 -7.68
N VAL A 464 -18.26 -17.36 -6.69
CA VAL A 464 -17.87 -18.48 -5.81
C VAL A 464 -19.07 -18.96 -4.96
N ARG A 465 -19.83 -18.03 -4.38
CA ARG A 465 -21.06 -18.33 -3.63
C ARG A 465 -22.06 -19.10 -4.48
N ASP A 466 -22.27 -18.69 -5.72
CA ASP A 466 -23.21 -19.33 -6.63
C ASP A 466 -22.74 -20.75 -7.02
N ARG A 467 -21.43 -20.96 -7.18
CA ARG A 467 -20.85 -22.30 -7.36
C ARG A 467 -21.02 -23.20 -6.13
N ILE A 468 -20.93 -22.66 -4.91
CA ILE A 468 -21.20 -23.42 -3.68
C ILE A 468 -22.65 -23.92 -3.67
N VAL A 469 -23.59 -23.08 -4.07
CA VAL A 469 -25.02 -23.46 -4.18
C VAL A 469 -25.22 -24.54 -5.22
N ALA A 470 -24.57 -24.40 -6.39
CA ALA A 470 -24.62 -25.43 -7.43
C ALA A 470 -24.09 -26.78 -6.91
N GLU A 471 -22.95 -26.78 -6.19
CA GLU A 471 -22.38 -27.99 -5.60
C GLU A 471 -23.32 -28.60 -4.55
N ILE A 472 -23.90 -27.78 -3.66
CA ILE A 472 -24.85 -28.24 -2.63
C ILE A 472 -26.09 -28.90 -3.20
N ARG A 473 -26.57 -28.43 -4.36
CA ARG A 473 -27.71 -29.07 -5.04
C ARG A 473 -27.39 -30.52 -5.43
N THR A 474 -26.12 -30.85 -5.68
CA THR A 474 -25.69 -32.20 -6.06
C THR A 474 -25.43 -33.13 -4.87
N LYS A 475 -25.23 -32.59 -3.66
CA LYS A 475 -24.96 -33.39 -2.46
C LYS A 475 -26.24 -34.03 -1.92
N ILE A 476 -26.12 -35.31 -1.52
CA ILE A 476 -27.17 -36.06 -0.83
C ILE A 476 -26.89 -35.98 0.67
N PRO A 477 -27.79 -35.41 1.50
CA PRO A 477 -27.60 -35.35 2.93
C PRO A 477 -27.67 -36.76 3.55
N THR A 478 -26.76 -37.06 4.48
CA THR A 478 -26.67 -38.35 5.16
C THR A 478 -27.59 -38.44 6.39
N GLY A 479 -28.10 -37.31 6.88
CA GLY A 479 -28.99 -37.24 8.03
C GLY A 479 -29.81 -35.95 8.07
N SER A 480 -30.67 -35.83 9.08
CA SER A 480 -31.57 -34.68 9.23
C SER A 480 -30.83 -33.35 9.44
N LEU A 481 -29.67 -33.38 10.10
CA LEU A 481 -28.85 -32.19 10.35
C LEU A 481 -28.27 -31.62 9.05
N GLU A 482 -27.60 -32.45 8.25
CA GLU A 482 -27.08 -32.05 6.93
C GLU A 482 -28.20 -31.63 5.97
N HIS A 483 -29.36 -32.30 6.05
CA HIS A 483 -30.52 -31.89 5.29
C HIS A 483 -30.97 -30.47 5.67
N GLY A 484 -30.97 -30.15 6.97
CA GLY A 484 -31.23 -28.81 7.48
C GLY A 484 -30.25 -27.77 6.93
N TRP A 485 -28.94 -28.03 7.00
CA TRP A 485 -27.91 -27.11 6.47
C TRP A 485 -28.02 -26.90 4.96
N ARG A 486 -28.26 -27.97 4.20
CA ARG A 486 -28.51 -27.89 2.75
C ARG A 486 -29.71 -26.97 2.46
N LEU A 487 -30.84 -27.19 3.13
CA LEU A 487 -32.04 -26.36 2.94
C LEU A 487 -31.80 -24.90 3.33
N GLU A 488 -31.08 -24.64 4.44
CA GLU A 488 -30.76 -23.29 4.87
C GLU A 488 -30.03 -22.50 3.79
N ILE A 489 -28.99 -23.07 3.17
CA ILE A 489 -28.20 -22.40 2.13
C ILE A 489 -29.02 -22.14 0.88
N LEU A 490 -29.81 -23.13 0.45
CA LEU A 490 -30.69 -22.98 -0.71
C LEU A 490 -31.72 -21.87 -0.49
N ILE A 491 -32.31 -21.80 0.72
CA ILE A 491 -33.24 -20.73 1.09
C ILE A 491 -32.55 -19.37 1.10
N ARG A 492 -31.40 -19.25 1.78
CA ARG A 492 -30.66 -17.98 1.90
C ARG A 492 -30.26 -17.46 0.53
N HIS A 493 -29.79 -18.33 -0.35
CA HIS A 493 -29.43 -17.96 -1.71
C HIS A 493 -30.64 -17.51 -2.54
N GLU A 494 -31.75 -18.25 -2.49
CA GLU A 494 -32.96 -17.88 -3.23
C GLU A 494 -33.53 -16.53 -2.74
N MET A 495 -33.53 -16.31 -1.42
CA MET A 495 -33.95 -15.03 -0.84
C MET A 495 -33.02 -13.88 -1.23
N LEU A 496 -31.72 -14.14 -1.42
CA LEU A 496 -30.75 -13.14 -1.84
C LEU A 496 -30.92 -12.77 -3.32
N CYS A 497 -31.15 -13.75 -4.19
CA CYS A 497 -31.26 -13.55 -5.64
C CYS A 497 -32.64 -13.01 -6.06
N GLU A 498 -33.72 -13.58 -5.52
CA GLU A 498 -35.10 -13.33 -5.99
C GLU A 498 -35.95 -12.59 -4.95
N GLY A 499 -35.45 -12.40 -3.73
CA GLY A 499 -36.23 -11.81 -2.63
C GLY A 499 -37.40 -12.67 -2.13
N SER A 500 -37.63 -13.86 -2.73
CA SER A 500 -38.74 -14.75 -2.37
C SER A 500 -38.50 -16.20 -2.79
N LEU A 501 -39.17 -17.14 -2.12
CA LEU A 501 -39.19 -18.56 -2.50
C LEU A 501 -40.28 -18.90 -3.55
N GLN A 502 -40.99 -17.90 -4.11
CA GLN A 502 -42.14 -18.17 -5.00
C GLN A 502 -41.71 -18.88 -6.29
N HIS A 503 -40.50 -18.59 -6.78
CA HIS A 503 -39.94 -19.12 -8.02
C HIS A 503 -39.27 -20.49 -7.86
N ALA A 504 -39.16 -21.01 -6.63
CA ALA A 504 -38.58 -22.33 -6.32
C ALA A 504 -39.62 -23.30 -5.71
N PRO A 505 -40.60 -23.81 -6.51
CA PRO A 505 -41.64 -24.72 -6.02
C PRO A 505 -41.07 -26.02 -5.43
N ASP A 506 -40.01 -26.56 -6.02
CA ASP A 506 -39.37 -27.80 -5.55
C ASP A 506 -38.72 -27.62 -4.17
N LEU A 507 -38.00 -26.50 -3.98
CA LEU A 507 -37.41 -26.16 -2.69
C LEU A 507 -38.48 -25.98 -1.60
N ARG A 508 -39.62 -25.33 -1.92
CA ARG A 508 -40.74 -25.19 -0.98
C ARG A 508 -41.36 -26.53 -0.60
N ALA A 509 -41.54 -27.43 -1.57
CA ALA A 509 -42.04 -28.78 -1.30
C ALA A 509 -41.07 -29.55 -0.41
N GLU A 510 -39.76 -29.41 -0.64
CA GLU A 510 -38.72 -30.01 0.20
C GLU A 510 -38.73 -29.47 1.63
N ILE A 511 -38.87 -28.15 1.80
CA ILE A 511 -39.01 -27.47 3.09
C ILE A 511 -40.25 -27.97 3.84
N ALA A 512 -41.41 -28.03 3.17
CA ALA A 512 -42.66 -28.51 3.77
C ALA A 512 -42.54 -29.97 4.24
N LYS A 513 -41.84 -30.82 3.48
CA LYS A 513 -41.55 -32.20 3.87
C LYS A 513 -40.60 -32.30 5.05
N ALA A 514 -39.57 -31.45 5.10
CA ALA A 514 -38.55 -31.49 6.15
C ALA A 514 -39.04 -30.90 7.49
N TRP A 515 -39.86 -29.84 7.46
CA TRP A 515 -40.21 -29.05 8.66
C TRP A 515 -41.71 -28.93 8.93
N GLY A 516 -42.60 -29.39 8.04
CA GLY A 516 -44.06 -29.24 8.17
C GLY A 516 -44.76 -30.37 8.92
N GLY A 517 -44.02 -31.22 9.63
CA GLY A 517 -44.52 -32.40 10.36
C GLY A 517 -44.82 -32.17 11.82
#